data_AF-A0A1I4RY64-F1
#
_entry.id   AF-A0A1I4RY64-F1
#
_cell.length_a   1.000
_cell.length_b   1.000
_cell.length_c   1.000
_cell.angle_alpha   90.00
_cell.angle_beta   90.00
_cell.angle_gamma   90.00
#
_symmetry.space_group_name_H-M   'P 1'
#
loop_
_entity.id
_entity.type
_entity.pdbx_description
1 polymer ?
#
loop_
_entity_poly.entity_id
_entity_poly.type
_entity_poly.pdbx_seq_one_letter_code
_entity_poly.pdbx_strand_id
1 'polypeptide(L)' 'MAEVGVHYPSLVDVDAQLQAALRVPPILPATYLLRADGSVQQITDPLTFSTADEVADAVQRYSSRRAVPGS' A
#
# COMPACT_ATOMS: atom_id res chain seq x y z
N MET A 1 -18.08 -6.10 24.32
CA MET A 1 -17.02 -5.63 23.42
C MET A 1 -17.62 -5.56 22.03
N ALA A 2 -17.63 -4.40 21.39
CA ALA A 2 -18.27 -4.24 20.09
C ALA A 2 -17.34 -4.78 19.00
N GLU A 3 -17.85 -5.69 18.18
CA GLU A 3 -17.17 -6.16 16.98
C GLU A 3 -17.21 -5.01 15.97
N VAL A 4 -16.07 -4.38 15.72
CA VAL A 4 -15.91 -3.44 14.61
C VAL A 4 -16.05 -4.28 13.35
N GLY A 5 -17.24 -4.27 12.73
CA GLY A 5 -17.61 -5.07 11.55
C GLY A 5 -16.87 -4.69 10.27
N VAL A 6 -15.55 -4.53 10.36
CA VAL A 6 -14.67 -4.14 9.26
C VAL A 6 -14.18 -5.40 8.58
N HIS A 7 -14.59 -5.56 7.32
CA HIS A 7 -14.11 -6.61 6.43
C HIS A 7 -13.00 -6.04 5.54
N TYR A 8 -11.75 -6.32 5.88
CA TYR A 8 -10.63 -6.10 4.96
C TYR A 8 -10.39 -7.36 4.14
N PRO A 9 -10.37 -7.28 2.80
CA PRO A 9 -10.00 -8.42 1.98
C PRO A 9 -8.54 -8.78 2.25
N SER A 10 -8.28 -10.06 2.53
CA SER A 10 -6.94 -10.63 2.55
C SER A 10 -6.79 -11.57 1.35
N LEU A 11 -5.64 -11.48 0.68
CA LEU A 11 -5.28 -12.31 -0.46
C LEU A 11 -3.91 -12.92 -0.20
N VAL A 12 -3.73 -14.18 -0.57
CA VAL A 12 -2.43 -14.84 -0.58
C VAL A 12 -1.92 -14.87 -2.03
N ASP A 13 -0.76 -14.27 -2.28
CA ASP A 13 -0.10 -14.25 -3.60
C ASP A 13 0.71 -15.54 -3.83
N VAL A 14 0.01 -16.67 -3.99
CA VAL A 14 0.62 -18.01 -4.06
C VAL A 14 1.60 -18.18 -5.21
N ASP A 15 1.33 -17.56 -6.35
CA ASP A 15 2.14 -17.65 -7.58
C ASP A 15 3.09 -16.46 -7.75
N ALA A 16 3.23 -15.62 -6.71
CA ALA A 16 4.05 -14.40 -6.72
C ALA A 16 3.72 -13.42 -7.88
N GLN A 17 2.50 -13.47 -8.42
CA GLN A 17 2.10 -12.65 -9.57
C GLN A 17 1.98 -11.19 -9.19
N LEU A 18 1.41 -10.90 -8.01
CA LEU A 18 1.32 -9.53 -7.51
C LEU A 18 2.71 -9.01 -7.14
N GLN A 19 3.53 -9.85 -6.51
CA GLN A 19 4.92 -9.54 -6.16
C GLN A 19 5.73 -9.13 -7.40
N ALA A 20 5.64 -9.91 -8.47
CA ALA A 20 6.32 -9.63 -9.73
C ALA A 20 5.78 -8.36 -10.42
N ALA A 21 4.45 -8.20 -10.47
CA ALA A 21 3.82 -7.04 -11.10
C ALA A 21 4.20 -5.71 -10.42
N LEU A 22 4.33 -5.72 -9.10
CA LEU A 22 4.70 -4.54 -8.30
C LEU A 22 6.20 -4.39 -8.07
N ARG A 23 7.02 -5.32 -8.57
CA ARG A 23 8.49 -5.36 -8.36
C ARG A 23 8.83 -5.20 -6.88
N VAL A 24 8.15 -5.97 -6.02
CA VAL A 24 8.27 -5.83 -4.58
C VAL A 24 9.71 -6.12 -4.14
N PRO A 25 10.34 -5.22 -3.39
CA PRO A 25 11.70 -5.45 -2.92
C PRO A 25 11.72 -6.60 -1.89
N PRO A 26 12.84 -7.32 -1.73
CA PRO A 26 12.96 -8.43 -0.79
C PRO A 26 13.13 -7.96 0.67
N ILE A 27 12.49 -6.84 1.02
CA ILE A 27 12.42 -6.30 2.38
C ILE A 27 10.96 -6.20 2.78
N LEU A 28 10.65 -6.61 4.00
CA LEU A 28 9.30 -6.57 4.53
C LEU A 28 9.25 -5.71 5.80
N PRO A 29 8.13 -5.02 6.06
CA PRO A 29 6.92 -4.97 5.22
C PRO A 29 7.06 -4.03 4.00
N ALA A 30 6.23 -4.25 2.98
CA ALA A 30 6.12 -3.38 1.81
C ALA A 30 4.67 -2.89 1.63
N THR A 31 4.48 -1.57 1.64
CA THR A 31 3.15 -0.94 1.51
C THR A 31 3.05 -0.15 0.21
N TYR A 32 1.88 -0.19 -0.43
CA TYR A 32 1.63 0.46 -1.70
C TYR A 32 0.33 1.28 -1.66
N LEU A 33 0.30 2.40 -2.36
CA LEU A 33 -0.91 3.16 -2.66
C LEU A 33 -1.33 2.91 -4.10
N LEU A 34 -2.54 2.40 -4.30
CA LEU A 34 -3.22 2.39 -5.60
C LEU A 34 -4.09 3.65 -5.70
N ARG A 35 -3.88 4.46 -6.74
CA ARG A 35 -4.67 5.66 -7.01
C ARG A 35 -5.84 5.37 -7.94
N ALA A 36 -6.80 6.30 -7.96
CA ALA A 36 -8.02 6.19 -8.78
C ALA A 36 -7.76 6.13 -10.29
N ASP A 37 -6.61 6.62 -10.76
CA ASP A 37 -6.16 6.54 -12.15
C ASP A 37 -5.49 5.20 -12.49
N GLY A 38 -5.44 4.26 -11.54
CA GLY A 38 -4.82 2.94 -11.70
C GLY A 38 -3.31 2.93 -11.48
N SER A 39 -2.69 4.08 -11.17
CA SER A 39 -1.26 4.13 -10.88
C SER A 39 -0.96 3.62 -9.47
N VAL A 40 0.18 2.94 -9.31
CA VAL A 40 0.63 2.37 -8.04
C VAL A 40 1.94 3.02 -7.62
N GLN A 41 2.07 3.34 -6.33
CA GLN A 41 3.28 3.90 -5.75
C GLN A 41 3.62 3.23 -4.43
N GLN A 42 4.87 2.79 -4.26
CA GLN A 42 5.34 2.27 -2.98
C GLN A 42 5.44 3.38 -1.95
N ILE A 43 4.98 3.10 -0.73
CA ILE A 43 5.17 3.93 0.44
C ILE A 43 6.39 3.41 1.20
N THR A 44 7.41 4.26 1.32
CA THR A 44 8.66 3.94 2.03
C THR A 44 8.85 4.79 3.28
N ASP A 45 8.01 5.80 3.46
CA ASP A 45 8.03 6.71 4.61
C ASP A 45 6.59 7.07 5.01
N PRO A 46 6.08 6.53 6.14
CA PRO A 46 6.74 5.54 7.00
C PRO A 46 6.76 4.13 6.38
N LEU A 47 7.63 3.24 6.85
CA LEU A 47 7.64 1.82 6.43
C LEU A 47 6.48 1.02 7.04
N THR A 48 6.06 1.39 8.25
CA THR A 48 4.99 0.75 9.03
C THR A 48 4.05 1.80 9.61
N PHE A 49 2.79 1.44 9.79
CA PHE A 49 1.75 2.29 10.39
C PHE A 49 1.35 1.76 11.75
N SER A 50 1.18 2.65 12.72
CA SER A 50 0.71 2.34 14.07
C SER A 50 -0.70 2.86 14.33
N THR A 51 -1.16 3.86 13.56
CA THR A 51 -2.48 4.49 13.73
C THR A 51 -3.20 4.70 12.40
N ALA A 52 -4.51 4.85 12.46
CA ALA A 52 -5.32 5.18 11.29
C ALA A 52 -5.02 6.60 10.75
N ASP A 53 -4.65 7.54 11.62
CA ASP A 53 -4.29 8.90 11.21
C ASP A 53 -3.00 8.90 10.38
N GLU A 54 -2.01 8.08 10.74
CA GLU A 54 -0.79 7.92 9.93
C GLU A 54 -1.10 7.38 8.52
N VAL A 55 -2.09 6.48 8.40
CA VAL A 55 -2.55 5.99 7.09
C VAL A 55 -3.20 7.13 6.30
N ALA A 56 -4.09 7.91 6.92
CA ALA A 56 -4.75 9.05 6.27
C ALA A 56 -3.75 10.10 5.77
N ASP A 57 -2.75 10.43 6.58
CA ASP A 57 -1.67 11.36 6.23
C ASP A 57 -0.82 10.85 5.06
N ALA A 58 -0.48 9.56 5.07
CA ALA A 58 0.25 8.95 3.96
C ALA A 58 -0.58 8.96 2.66
N VAL A 59 -1.87 8.63 2.72
CA VAL A 59 -2.76 8.73 1.56
C VAL A 59 -2.77 10.14 0.99
N GLN A 60 -2.90 11.18 1.84
CA GLN A 60 -2.87 12.58 1.40
C GLN A 60 -1.53 12.95 0.74
N ARG A 61 -0.42 12.59 1.38
CA ARG A 61 0.95 12.89 0.91
C ARG A 61 1.29 12.21 -0.42
N TYR A 62 0.91 10.94 -0.58
CA TYR A 62 1.26 10.15 -1.76
C TYR A 62 0.25 10.32 -2.91
N SER A 63 -0.98 10.75 -2.61
CA SER A 63 -1.96 11.14 -3.65
C SER A 63 -1.59 12.46 -4.33
N SER A 64 -0.91 13.36 -3.63
CA SER A 64 -0.41 14.64 -4.18
C SER A 64 0.94 14.52 -4.87
N ARG A 65 1.73 13.46 -4.61
CA ARG A 65 2.93 13.13 -5.38
C ARG A 65 2.57 12.51 -6.72
N ARG A 66 3.11 13.06 -7.80
CA ARG A 66 3.04 12.44 -9.13
C ARG A 66 3.78 11.09 -9.09
N ALA A 67 3.20 10.01 -9.62
CA ALA A 67 3.99 8.78 -9.82
C ALA A 67 5.21 9.09 -10.69
N VAL A 68 6.34 8.52 -10.30
CA VAL A 68 7.42 8.24 -11.24
C VAL A 68 6.99 7.00 -12.04
N PRO A 69 6.79 7.11 -13.37
CA PRO A 69 6.42 5.95 -14.17
C PRO A 69 7.62 5.01 -14.33
N GLY A 70 7.42 3.73 -13.99
CA GLY A 70 8.24 2.62 -14.51
C GLY A 70 9.57 2.31 -13.80
N SER A 71 9.63 2.31 -12.46
CA SER A 71 10.67 1.54 -11.76
C SER A 71 10.38 0.05 -11.80
#